data_AF-A0A1N7RFK7-F1
#
_entry.id   AF-A0A1N7RFK7-F1
#
_cell.length_a   1.000
_cell.length_b   1.000
_cell.length_c   1.000
_cell.angle_alpha   90.00
_cell.angle_beta   90.00
_cell.angle_gamma   90.00
#
_symmetry.space_group_name_H-M   'P 1'
#
loop_
_entity.id
_entity.type
_entity.pdbx_description
1 polymer ?
#
loop_
_entity_poly.entity_id
_entity_poly.type
_entity_poly.pdbx_seq_one_letter_code
_entity_poly.pdbx_strand_id
1 'polypeptide(L)'
;MCTFTNKPYGPPMEHSDKLIVLLHNHCSQWQEVATVLAVCWPDATIEVTEALADLSALMNRQVPHLIILLGLGRGTEYIHYIKNMRSSSDNHHIPILVYNTIPTPEDVALLRQQFSASTF
;
A
#
# COMPACT_ATOMS: atom_id res chain seq x y z
N MET A 1 -1.67 12.36 -18.21
CA MET A 1 -1.22 13.48 -17.35
C MET A 1 -1.71 13.16 -15.94
N CYS A 2 -0.85 12.62 -15.07
CA CYS A 2 -1.20 12.37 -13.67
C CYS A 2 -0.99 13.66 -12.87
N THR A 3 -2.08 14.25 -12.39
CA THR A 3 -2.03 15.35 -11.43
C THR A 3 -1.90 14.78 -10.02
N PHE A 4 -0.72 14.88 -9.43
CA PHE A 4 -0.53 14.69 -7.99
C PHE A 4 -1.20 15.86 -7.27
N THR A 5 -2.35 15.63 -6.65
CA THR A 5 -3.03 16.64 -5.86
C THR A 5 -2.27 16.86 -4.55
N ASN A 6 -1.80 18.10 -4.34
CA ASN A 6 -0.96 18.59 -3.23
C ASN A 6 -1.56 18.52 -1.81
N LYS A 7 -2.50 17.61 -1.54
CA LYS A 7 -2.91 17.26 -0.17
C LYS A 7 -3.20 15.76 -0.14
N PRO A 8 -2.60 14.98 0.79
CA PRO A 8 -3.03 13.61 1.01
C PRO A 8 -4.49 13.63 1.47
N TYR A 9 -5.41 13.41 0.54
CA TYR A 9 -6.82 13.12 0.83
C TYR A 9 -6.91 11.67 1.31
N GLY A 10 -6.37 11.41 2.50
CA GLY A 10 -6.73 10.25 3.30
C GLY A 10 -7.68 10.73 4.40
N PRO A 11 -8.76 10.00 4.72
CA PRO A 11 -9.52 10.30 5.94
C PRO A 11 -8.56 10.31 7.14
N PRO A 12 -8.75 11.21 8.13
CA PRO A 12 -7.97 11.19 9.36
C PRO A 12 -8.21 9.85 10.04
N MET A 13 -7.26 8.97 9.87
CA MET A 13 -7.29 7.64 10.42
C MET A 13 -6.76 7.78 11.84
N GLU A 14 -7.56 7.54 12.88
CA GLU A 14 -7.01 7.34 14.24
C GLU A 14 -6.02 6.17 14.17
N HIS A 15 -4.71 6.41 14.33
CA HIS A 15 -3.67 5.52 13.84
C HIS A 15 -3.32 4.34 14.75
N SER A 16 -3.92 4.25 15.94
CA SER A 16 -3.71 3.13 16.85
C SER A 16 -4.18 1.80 16.25
N ASP A 17 -3.31 0.80 16.25
CA ASP A 17 -3.58 -0.62 15.93
C ASP A 17 -4.00 -0.93 14.49
N LYS A 18 -3.54 -0.16 13.50
CA LYS A 18 -3.89 -0.39 12.09
C LYS A 18 -2.93 -1.34 11.39
N LEU A 19 -3.48 -2.35 10.74
CA LEU A 19 -2.75 -3.25 9.84
C LEU A 19 -2.78 -2.72 8.39
N ILE A 20 -1.60 -2.41 7.84
CA ILE A 20 -1.38 -2.09 6.42
C ILE A 20 -0.61 -3.26 5.81
N VAL A 21 -1.09 -3.81 4.70
CA VAL A 21 -0.36 -4.86 3.96
C VAL A 21 0.23 -4.29 2.68
N LEU A 22 1.54 -4.40 2.54
CA LEU A 22 2.30 -4.01 1.37
C LEU A 22 2.69 -5.25 0.57
N LEU A 23 2.03 -5.47 -0.57
CA LEU A 23 2.42 -6.50 -1.52
C LEU A 23 3.41 -5.93 -2.52
N HIS A 24 4.63 -6.48 -2.57
CA HIS A 24 5.69 -6.02 -3.46
C HIS A 24 6.15 -7.14 -4.40
N ASN A 25 5.46 -7.28 -5.52
CA ASN A 25 5.89 -8.26 -6.51
C ASN A 25 7.03 -7.70 -7.37
N HIS A 26 8.25 -8.22 -7.18
CA HIS A 26 9.47 -7.83 -7.91
C HIS A 26 9.77 -6.31 -7.92
N CYS A 27 9.22 -5.56 -6.96
CA CYS A 27 9.49 -4.12 -6.82
C CYS A 27 10.74 -3.91 -5.97
N SER A 28 11.86 -3.50 -6.56
CA SER A 28 13.13 -3.31 -5.83
C SER A 28 13.10 -2.20 -4.78
N GLN A 29 12.19 -1.24 -4.90
CA GLN A 29 12.06 -0.06 -4.04
C GLN A 29 11.12 -0.29 -2.85
N TRP A 30 10.63 -1.51 -2.64
CA TRP A 30 9.63 -1.81 -1.61
C TRP A 30 10.06 -1.40 -0.20
N GLN A 31 11.35 -1.50 0.12
CA GLN A 31 11.92 -1.15 1.42
C GLN A 31 11.79 0.35 1.70
N GLU A 32 11.98 1.16 0.65
CA GLU A 32 11.88 2.61 0.75
C GLU A 32 10.43 3.03 0.90
N VAL A 33 9.52 2.37 0.18
CA VAL A 33 8.08 2.55 0.37
C VAL A 33 7.69 2.18 1.80
N ALA A 34 8.06 1.00 2.31
CA ALA A 34 7.76 0.58 3.67
C ALA A 34 8.29 1.56 4.72
N THR A 35 9.49 2.12 4.51
CA THR A 35 10.06 3.15 5.37
C THR A 35 9.22 4.43 5.38
N VAL A 36 8.78 4.90 4.21
CA VAL A 36 7.89 6.07 4.10
C VAL A 36 6.56 5.81 4.79
N LEU A 37 5.98 4.62 4.60
CA LEU A 37 4.74 4.21 5.28
C LEU A 37 4.90 4.28 6.80
N ALA A 38 6.01 3.76 7.34
CA ALA A 38 6.28 3.76 8.77
C ALA A 38 6.43 5.17 9.36
N VAL A 39 7.00 6.11 8.60
CA VAL A 39 7.10 7.51 9.02
C VAL A 39 5.73 8.21 8.98
N CYS A 40 4.91 7.93 7.96
CA CYS A 40 3.59 8.54 7.83
C CYS A 40 2.56 7.97 8.82
N TRP A 41 2.74 6.70 9.19
CA TRP A 41 1.83 5.93 10.03
C TRP A 41 2.59 5.18 11.12
N PRO A 42 3.16 5.90 12.11
CA PRO A 42 4.05 5.31 13.12
C PRO A 42 3.37 4.28 14.02
N ASP A 43 2.05 4.40 14.22
CA ASP A 43 1.27 3.48 15.04
C ASP A 43 0.65 2.32 14.24
N ALA A 44 0.88 2.27 12.92
CA ALA A 44 0.41 1.19 12.07
C ALA A 44 1.43 0.03 12.02
N THR A 45 0.91 -1.19 12.04
CA THR A 45 1.66 -2.39 11.69
C THR A 45 1.72 -2.51 10.17
N ILE A 46 2.92 -2.54 9.61
CA ILE A 46 3.14 -2.72 8.17
C ILE A 46 3.62 -4.15 7.93
N GLU A 47 2.74 -4.98 7.39
CA GLU A 47 3.05 -6.35 6.95
C GLU A 47 3.48 -6.31 5.48
N VAL A 48 4.57 -6.99 5.15
CA VAL A 48 5.17 -6.96 3.82
C VAL A 48 5.13 -8.37 3.22
N THR A 49 4.67 -8.49 1.98
CA THR A 49 4.51 -9.78 1.31
C THR A 49 4.85 -9.71 -0.18
N GLU A 50 5.37 -10.81 -0.74
CA GLU A 50 5.73 -10.90 -2.15
C GLU A 50 4.66 -11.59 -3.00
N ALA A 51 3.76 -12.37 -2.39
CA ALA A 51 2.82 -13.23 -3.09
C ALA A 51 1.36 -12.98 -2.68
N LEU A 52 0.45 -13.08 -3.66
CA LEU A 52 -0.99 -12.99 -3.41
C LEU A 52 -1.52 -14.11 -2.50
N ALA A 53 -0.84 -15.26 -2.50
CA ALA A 53 -1.17 -16.38 -1.63
C ALA A 53 -0.95 -16.02 -0.15
N ASP A 54 0.18 -15.37 0.15
CA ASP A 54 0.52 -14.92 1.50
C ASP A 54 -0.41 -13.80 1.96
N LEU A 55 -0.77 -12.87 1.07
CA LEU A 55 -1.79 -11.85 1.34
C LEU A 55 -3.14 -12.52 1.72
N SER A 56 -3.54 -13.56 1.02
CA SER A 56 -4.76 -14.31 1.34
C SER A 56 -4.66 -14.99 2.71
N ALA A 57 -3.50 -15.55 3.04
CA ALA A 57 -3.25 -16.15 4.35
C ALA A 57 -3.28 -15.11 5.49
N LEU A 58 -2.73 -13.91 5.25
CA LEU A 58 -2.78 -12.78 6.18
C LEU A 58 -4.22 -12.33 6.43
N MET A 59 -5.00 -12.14 5.37
CA MET A 59 -6.41 -11.73 5.49
C MET A 59 -7.27 -12.71 6.29
N ASN A 60 -6.94 -14.00 6.27
CA ASN A 60 -7.63 -15.00 7.08
C ASN A 60 -7.28 -14.93 8.58
N ARG A 61 -6.12 -14.34 8.93
CA ARG A 61 -5.68 -14.16 10.31
C ARG A 61 -6.16 -12.84 10.88
N GLN A 62 -6.07 -11.77 10.09
CA GLN A 62 -6.42 -10.42 10.49
C GLN A 62 -6.86 -9.64 9.25
N VAL A 63 -8.01 -8.97 9.34
CA VAL A 63 -8.51 -8.12 8.26
C VAL A 63 -7.64 -6.86 8.17
N PRO A 64 -6.97 -6.60 7.04
CA PRO A 64 -6.16 -5.40 6.87
C PRO A 64 -7.05 -4.16 6.70
N HIS A 65 -6.54 -3.03 7.18
CA HIS A 65 -7.20 -1.74 7.04
C HIS A 65 -6.88 -1.06 5.71
N LEU A 66 -5.78 -1.49 5.07
CA LEU A 66 -5.33 -1.00 3.78
C LEU A 66 -4.46 -2.07 3.13
N ILE A 67 -4.67 -2.28 1.82
CA ILE A 67 -3.80 -3.11 1.00
C ILE A 67 -3.13 -2.22 -0.05
N ILE A 68 -1.82 -2.29 -0.16
CA ILE A 68 -1.03 -1.59 -1.16
C ILE A 68 -0.39 -2.65 -2.07
N LEU A 69 -0.73 -2.61 -3.36
CA LEU A 69 -0.20 -3.51 -4.37
C LEU A 69 0.84 -2.77 -5.22
N LEU A 70 2.12 -3.13 -5.08
CA LEU A 70 3.22 -2.62 -5.90
C LEU A 70 3.57 -3.63 -7.01
N GLY A 71 3.79 -3.14 -8.22
CA GLY A 71 4.49 -3.91 -9.26
C GLY A 71 3.93 -3.77 -10.68
N LEU A 72 4.81 -3.98 -11.66
CA LEU A 72 4.49 -4.03 -13.09
C LEU A 72 4.03 -5.43 -13.52
N GLY A 73 3.24 -5.49 -14.60
CA GLY A 73 3.08 -6.71 -15.42
C GLY A 73 2.03 -7.73 -14.97
N ARG A 74 1.42 -7.57 -13.79
CA ARG A 74 0.36 -8.48 -13.29
C ARG A 74 -0.99 -7.81 -13.09
N GLY A 75 -1.26 -6.72 -13.83
CA GLY A 75 -2.52 -5.97 -13.73
C GLY A 75 -3.76 -6.86 -13.81
N THR A 76 -3.78 -7.83 -14.72
CA THR A 76 -4.88 -8.80 -14.85
C THR A 76 -5.05 -9.64 -13.59
N GLU A 77 -3.96 -10.05 -12.95
CA GLU A 77 -4.01 -10.89 -11.75
C GLU A 77 -4.41 -10.10 -10.51
N TYR A 78 -3.93 -8.87 -10.35
CA TYR A 78 -4.42 -7.96 -9.31
C TYR A 78 -5.91 -7.69 -9.51
N ILE A 79 -6.37 -7.47 -10.75
CA ILE A 79 -7.80 -7.31 -11.05
C ILE A 79 -8.58 -8.56 -10.66
N HIS A 80 -8.12 -9.76 -11.03
CA HIS A 80 -8.78 -11.02 -10.66
C HIS A 80 -8.81 -11.22 -9.15
N TYR A 81 -7.70 -10.96 -8.47
CA TYR A 81 -7.60 -11.05 -7.02
C TYR A 81 -8.55 -10.09 -6.32
N ILE A 82 -8.58 -8.81 -6.73
CA ILE A 82 -9.48 -7.80 -6.18
C ILE A 82 -10.94 -8.22 -6.43
N LYS A 83 -11.29 -8.70 -7.62
CA LYS A 83 -12.66 -9.18 -7.92
C LYS A 83 -13.06 -10.34 -7.00
N ASN A 84 -12.18 -11.32 -6.81
CA ASN A 84 -12.43 -12.45 -5.94
C ASN A 84 -12.58 -11.99 -4.48
N MET A 85 -11.68 -11.12 -4.00
CA MET A 85 -11.75 -10.56 -2.66
C MET A 85 -13.07 -9.80 -2.43
N ARG A 86 -13.47 -8.96 -3.38
CA ARG A 86 -14.70 -8.14 -3.30
C ARG A 86 -15.99 -8.95 -3.37
N SER A 87 -15.93 -10.21 -3.76
CA SER A 87 -17.08 -11.12 -3.75
C SER A 87 -17.42 -11.62 -2.33
N SER A 88 -16.50 -11.50 -1.38
CA SER A 88 -16.77 -11.71 0.05
C SER A 88 -17.31 -10.43 0.69
N SER A 89 -18.44 -10.54 1.41
CA SER A 89 -19.03 -9.43 2.18
C SER A 89 -18.05 -8.82 3.18
N ASP A 90 -17.20 -9.67 3.75
CA ASP A 90 -16.32 -9.32 4.87
C ASP A 90 -15.13 -8.48 4.40
N ASN A 91 -14.79 -8.56 3.11
CA ASN A 91 -13.63 -7.87 2.54
C ASN A 91 -14.01 -6.74 1.58
N HIS A 92 -15.31 -6.53 1.32
CA HIS A 92 -15.78 -5.56 0.34
C HIS A 92 -15.40 -4.10 0.68
N HIS A 93 -15.18 -3.80 1.96
CA HIS A 93 -14.90 -2.45 2.44
C HIS A 93 -13.39 -2.09 2.49
N ILE A 94 -12.50 -3.07 2.33
CA ILE A 94 -11.05 -2.86 2.51
C ILE A 94 -10.50 -1.93 1.41
N PRO A 95 -9.91 -0.78 1.72
CA PRO A 95 -9.25 0.09 0.74
C PRO A 95 -8.07 -0.63 0.06
N ILE A 96 -7.96 -0.51 -1.27
CA ILE A 96 -6.86 -1.09 -2.04
C ILE A 96 -6.23 0.00 -2.92
N LEU A 97 -4.93 0.24 -2.73
CA LEU A 97 -4.11 1.13 -3.56
C LEU A 97 -3.26 0.29 -4.51
N VAL A 98 -3.35 0.58 -5.80
CA VAL A 98 -2.60 -0.15 -6.83
C VAL A 98 -1.60 0.79 -7.48
N TYR A 99 -0.32 0.50 -7.29
CA TYR A 99 0.79 1.20 -7.95
C TYR A 99 1.23 0.39 -9.17
N ASN A 100 0.65 0.75 -10.31
CA ASN A 100 0.93 0.14 -11.62
C ASN A 100 2.29 0.56 -12.23
N THR A 101 3.12 1.28 -11.48
CA THR A 101 4.44 1.73 -11.89
C THR A 101 5.44 1.32 -10.80
N ILE A 102 6.59 0.77 -11.20
CA ILE A 102 7.71 0.62 -10.26
C ILE A 102 8.18 2.04 -9.93
N PRO A 103 8.19 2.44 -8.64
CA PRO A 103 8.73 3.75 -8.26
C PRO A 103 10.17 3.84 -8.74
N THR A 104 10.50 4.89 -9.48
CA THR A 104 11.89 5.17 -9.83
C THR A 104 12.64 5.71 -8.61
N PRO A 105 13.98 5.62 -8.57
CA PRO A 105 14.76 6.28 -7.52
C PRO A 105 14.46 7.79 -7.40
N GLU A 106 14.11 8.44 -8.51
CA GLU A 106 13.71 9.85 -8.55
C GLU A 106 12.37 10.08 -7.83
N ASP A 107 11.38 9.20 -8.03
CA ASP A 107 10.09 9.26 -7.32
C ASP A 107 10.27 9.14 -5.81
N VAL A 108 11.15 8.23 -5.38
CA VAL A 108 11.47 8.03 -3.95
C VAL A 108 12.21 9.24 -3.38
N ALA A 109 13.15 9.82 -4.14
CA ALA A 109 13.88 11.02 -3.72
C ALA A 109 12.93 12.23 -3.55
N LEU A 110 11.98 12.41 -4.47
CA LEU A 110 10.96 13.45 -4.38
C LEU A 110 10.04 13.24 -3.17
N LEU A 111 9.61 12.01 -2.90
CA LEU A 111 8.84 11.67 -1.70
C LEU A 111 9.62 12.05 -0.44
N ARG A 112 10.89 11.65 -0.33
CA ARG A 112 11.74 12.01 0.81
C ARG A 112 11.84 13.52 1.01
N GLN A 113 12.05 14.29 -0.06
CA GLN A 113 12.11 15.76 0.03
C GLN A 113 10.80 16.37 0.54
N GLN A 114 9.65 15.90 0.06
CA GLN A 114 8.36 16.39 0.53
C GLN A 114 8.14 16.10 2.01
N PHE A 115 8.51 14.91 2.49
CA PHE A 115 8.34 14.56 3.90
C PHE A 115 9.36 15.22 4.82
N SER A 116 10.60 15.39 4.38
CA SER A 116 11.63 16.12 5.16
C SER A 116 11.43 17.63 5.20
N ALA A 117 10.71 18.20 4.23
CA ALA A 117 10.26 19.60 4.27
C ALA A 117 8.97 19.80 5.09
N SER A 118 8.29 18.72 5.47
CA SER A 118 7.01 18.73 6.20
C SER A 118 7.18 18.51 7.70
N THR A 119 8.32 18.87 8.28
CA THR A 119 8.56 18.82 9.73
C THR A 119 7.49 19.63 10.46
N PHE A 120 6.57 18.92 11.13
CA PHE A 120 5.70 19.45 12.17
C PHE A 120 6.48 19.64 13.48
#